data_AF-A0A2E6QPA6-F1
#
_entry.id   AF-A0A2E6QPA6-F1
#
_cell.length_a   1.000
_cell.length_b   1.000
_cell.length_c   1.000
_cell.angle_alpha   90.00
_cell.angle_beta   90.00
_cell.angle_gamma   90.00
#
_symmetry.space_group_name_H-M   'P 1'
#
loop_
_entity.id
_entity.type
_entity.pdbx_description
1 polymer ?
#
loop_
_entity_poly.entity_id
_entity_poly.type
_entity_poly.pdbx_seq_one_letter_code
_entity_poly.pdbx_strand_id
1 'polypeptide(L)'
;MSLWKRIRPVALAIAGGVFLAPAASADDFDLAAAREVYLHECFKCHGKIEADVALSRENLLQPAVALPYGPTLLGVYGRPAGTIEDFKYSRAFEEKAPEIVWTGEMLDKWLAGTQDVIQGTVMFYKQKNADIRATVIAYLKATTEMAKNK
;
A
#
# COMPACT_ATOMS: atom_id res chain seq x y z
N MET A 1 -84.05 -16.31 -6.00
CA MET A 1 -83.12 -16.52 -4.87
C MET A 1 -81.89 -15.68 -5.12
N SER A 2 -81.74 -14.62 -4.33
CA SER A 2 -80.71 -13.60 -4.42
C SER A 2 -79.42 -14.09 -3.74
N LEU A 3 -78.28 -13.95 -4.41
CA LEU A 3 -76.95 -14.07 -3.80
C LEU A 3 -76.02 -13.02 -4.40
N TRP A 4 -76.31 -11.76 -4.04
CA TRP A 4 -75.28 -10.73 -3.84
C TRP A 4 -74.15 -11.36 -3.01
N LYS A 5 -72.92 -11.30 -3.51
CA LYS A 5 -71.70 -11.30 -2.67
C LYS A 5 -70.68 -10.31 -3.27
N ARG A 6 -70.80 -9.09 -2.75
CA ARG A 6 -69.74 -8.15 -2.34
C ARG A 6 -68.43 -8.16 -3.18
N ILE A 7 -68.35 -7.16 -4.03
CA ILE A 7 -67.11 -6.57 -4.56
C ILE A 7 -66.30 -5.99 -3.38
N ARG A 8 -65.00 -6.27 -3.31
CA ARG A 8 -64.01 -5.45 -2.58
C ARG A 8 -62.90 -5.09 -3.57
N PRO A 9 -62.65 -3.80 -3.86
CA PRO A 9 -61.51 -3.42 -4.67
C PRO A 9 -60.27 -3.50 -3.79
N VAL A 10 -59.33 -4.39 -4.11
CA VAL A 10 -57.97 -4.29 -3.57
C VAL A 10 -57.21 -3.40 -4.53
N ALA A 11 -57.09 -2.13 -4.16
CA ALA A 11 -56.15 -1.21 -4.77
C ALA A 11 -54.74 -1.70 -4.44
N LEU A 12 -54.08 -2.36 -5.39
CA LEU A 12 -52.66 -2.66 -5.28
C LEU A 12 -51.90 -1.43 -5.76
N ALA A 13 -51.41 -0.64 -4.81
CA ALA A 13 -50.51 0.47 -5.08
C ALA A 13 -49.21 -0.09 -5.69
N ILE A 14 -48.90 0.28 -6.93
CA ILE A 14 -47.58 0.06 -7.52
C ILE A 14 -46.65 1.07 -6.84
N ALA A 15 -45.98 0.64 -5.77
CA ALA A 15 -44.85 1.37 -5.23
C ALA A 15 -43.72 1.34 -6.26
N GLY A 16 -43.56 2.44 -7.00
CA GLY A 16 -42.44 2.66 -7.91
C GLY A 16 -41.14 2.64 -7.13
N GLY A 17 -40.46 1.50 -7.13
CA GLY A 17 -39.09 1.39 -6.64
C GLY A 17 -38.15 2.03 -7.63
N VAL A 18 -37.79 3.30 -7.40
CA VAL A 18 -36.57 3.85 -7.99
C VAL A 18 -35.40 3.19 -7.25
N PHE A 19 -34.90 2.08 -7.79
CA PHE A 19 -33.59 1.58 -7.41
C PHE A 19 -32.55 2.56 -7.92
N LEU A 20 -32.11 3.50 -7.08
CA LEU A 20 -30.81 4.13 -7.26
C LEU A 20 -29.77 3.03 -7.08
N ALA A 21 -29.21 2.55 -8.19
CA ALA A 21 -27.93 1.87 -8.14
C ALA A 21 -26.89 2.87 -7.63
N PRO A 22 -26.01 2.51 -6.67
CA PRO A 22 -24.85 3.33 -6.38
C PRO A 22 -24.02 3.45 -7.66
N ALA A 23 -23.70 4.67 -8.07
CA ALA A 23 -22.63 4.87 -9.04
C ALA A 23 -21.34 4.35 -8.39
N ALA A 24 -20.79 3.26 -8.92
CA ALA A 24 -19.42 2.88 -8.61
C ALA A 24 -18.51 4.03 -9.06
N SER A 25 -17.86 4.67 -8.10
CA SER A 25 -16.85 5.70 -8.34
C SER A 25 -15.66 5.10 -9.08
N ALA A 26 -15.04 5.92 -9.93
CA ALA A 26 -13.81 5.56 -10.63
C ALA A 26 -12.68 5.26 -9.63
N ASP A 27 -11.98 4.15 -9.86
CA ASP A 27 -10.62 3.83 -9.40
C ASP A 27 -10.36 3.86 -7.89
N ASP A 28 -11.04 3.01 -7.11
CA ASP A 28 -10.61 2.73 -5.74
C ASP A 28 -9.26 1.97 -5.79
N PHE A 29 -8.19 2.62 -5.34
CA PHE A 29 -6.88 1.98 -5.14
C PHE A 29 -7.02 0.74 -4.25
N ASP A 30 -6.78 -0.44 -4.81
CA ASP A 30 -6.81 -1.69 -4.07
C ASP A 30 -5.53 -1.83 -3.23
N LEU A 31 -5.63 -1.38 -1.98
CA LEU A 31 -4.56 -1.45 -0.99
C LEU A 31 -4.11 -2.89 -0.73
N ALA A 32 -5.02 -3.87 -0.81
CA ALA A 32 -4.69 -5.28 -0.56
C ALA A 32 -3.89 -5.87 -1.72
N ALA A 33 -4.29 -5.61 -2.97
CA ALA A 33 -3.49 -6.02 -4.13
C ALA A 33 -2.11 -5.33 -4.13
N ALA A 34 -2.05 -4.04 -3.82
CA ALA A 34 -0.79 -3.30 -3.75
C ALA A 34 0.14 -3.81 -2.64
N ARG A 35 -0.43 -4.26 -1.51
CA ARG A 35 0.30 -4.94 -0.45
C ARG A 35 0.97 -6.21 -0.95
N GLU A 36 0.28 -7.04 -1.72
CA GLU A 36 0.88 -8.28 -2.25
C GLU A 36 2.06 -7.99 -3.18
N VAL A 37 1.98 -6.91 -3.97
CA VAL A 37 3.13 -6.43 -4.75
C VAL A 37 4.28 -6.03 -3.83
N TYR A 38 4.03 -5.26 -2.76
CA TYR A 38 5.06 -4.90 -1.78
C TYR A 38 5.71 -6.13 -1.12
N LEU A 39 4.90 -7.13 -0.74
CA LEU A 39 5.40 -8.37 -0.14
C LEU A 39 6.27 -9.17 -1.12
N HIS A 40 5.94 -9.15 -2.40
CA HIS A 40 6.75 -9.80 -3.42
C HIS A 40 8.07 -9.06 -3.66
N GLU A 41 8.01 -7.73 -3.78
CA GLU A 41 9.13 -6.90 -4.24
C GLU A 41 10.08 -6.44 -3.13
N CYS A 42 9.58 -6.16 -1.92
CA CYS A 42 10.32 -5.40 -0.91
C CYS A 42 10.49 -6.13 0.43
N PHE A 43 9.50 -6.93 0.84
CA PHE A 43 9.42 -7.52 2.18
C PHE A 43 10.65 -8.33 2.60
N LYS A 44 11.26 -9.09 1.67
CA LYS A 44 12.42 -9.94 1.98
C LYS A 44 13.59 -9.17 2.60
N CYS A 45 13.76 -7.90 2.23
CA CYS A 45 14.83 -7.05 2.75
C CYS A 45 14.34 -6.04 3.78
N HIS A 46 13.12 -5.51 3.64
CA HIS A 46 12.64 -4.40 4.48
C HIS A 46 11.66 -4.82 5.58
N GLY A 47 11.23 -6.09 5.59
CA GLY A 47 10.22 -6.58 6.50
C GLY A 47 8.82 -6.07 6.18
N LYS A 48 7.87 -6.42 7.06
CA LYS A 48 6.47 -5.98 6.98
C LYS A 48 6.37 -4.52 7.45
N ILE A 49 5.46 -3.75 6.87
CA ILE A 49 5.07 -2.44 7.40
C ILE A 49 3.96 -2.68 8.43
N GLU A 50 3.89 -1.96 9.54
CA GLU A 50 2.95 -2.28 10.65
C GLU A 50 1.47 -2.39 10.25
N ALA A 51 1.05 -1.75 9.14
CA ALA A 51 -0.26 -1.98 8.53
C ALA A 51 -0.51 -3.46 8.15
N ASP A 52 0.54 -4.22 7.86
CA ASP A 52 0.54 -5.66 7.58
C ASP A 52 0.45 -6.52 8.83
N VAL A 53 0.85 -5.99 10.00
CA VAL A 53 0.98 -6.73 11.27
C VAL A 53 -0.35 -6.74 12.02
N ALA A 54 -1.15 -5.67 11.89
CA ALA A 54 -2.53 -5.62 12.39
C ALA A 54 -3.46 -6.67 11.73
N LEU A 55 -3.04 -7.25 10.60
CA LEU A 55 -3.78 -8.30 9.87
C LEU A 55 -3.30 -9.73 10.15
N SER A 56 -2.28 -9.96 10.99
CA SER A 56 -1.84 -11.33 11.32
C SER A 56 -1.80 -11.58 12.82
N ARG A 57 -2.82 -12.27 13.34
CA ARG A 57 -2.88 -12.76 14.73
C ARG A 57 -1.96 -13.96 15.00
N GLU A 58 -1.16 -14.38 14.00
CA GLU A 58 -0.52 -15.70 13.98
C GLU A 58 1.02 -15.67 13.99
N ASN A 59 1.66 -14.50 14.15
CA ASN A 59 3.11 -14.41 14.01
C ASN A 59 3.90 -14.74 15.31
N LEU A 60 3.42 -15.74 16.05
CA LEU A 60 4.14 -16.35 17.16
C LEU A 60 4.97 -17.49 16.57
N LEU A 61 6.31 -17.38 16.66
CA LEU A 61 7.34 -18.29 16.13
C LEU A 61 7.81 -17.99 14.70
N GLN A 62 8.51 -16.87 14.51
CA GLN A 62 9.48 -16.74 13.41
C GLN A 62 10.85 -17.27 13.91
N PRO A 63 11.38 -18.38 13.38
CA PRO A 63 12.70 -18.90 13.77
C PRO A 63 13.80 -17.90 13.36
N ALA A 64 14.73 -17.60 14.27
CA ALA A 64 15.92 -16.73 14.11
C ALA A 64 16.07 -16.08 12.71
N VAL A 65 15.18 -15.13 12.41
CA VAL A 65 15.16 -14.41 11.14
C VAL A 65 16.32 -13.43 11.22
N ALA A 66 17.27 -13.56 10.30
CA ALA A 66 18.24 -12.49 10.06
C ALA A 66 17.47 -11.18 9.94
N LEU A 67 17.83 -10.18 10.75
CA LEU A 67 17.21 -8.85 10.75
C LEU A 67 17.06 -8.33 9.30
N PRO A 68 16.02 -7.52 9.00
CA PRO A 68 15.81 -7.03 7.64
C PRO A 68 17.11 -6.40 7.10
N TYR A 69 17.54 -6.86 5.92
CA TYR A 69 18.75 -6.37 5.22
C TYR A 69 18.66 -4.87 4.86
N GLY A 70 17.48 -4.28 4.94
CA GLY A 70 17.20 -2.86 4.73
C GLY A 70 16.45 -2.23 5.92
N PRO A 71 16.42 -0.89 5.99
CA PRO A 71 15.70 -0.18 7.05
C PRO A 71 14.18 -0.32 6.88
N THR A 72 13.41 -0.01 7.92
CA THR A 72 11.94 0.01 7.82
C THR A 72 11.45 1.01 6.77
N LEU A 73 10.45 0.59 5.99
CA LEU A 73 9.75 1.42 5.02
C LEU A 73 8.46 2.03 5.57
N LEU A 74 8.11 1.77 6.83
CA LEU A 74 7.01 2.47 7.51
C LEU A 74 7.30 3.97 7.53
N GLY A 75 6.36 4.77 7.03
CA GLY A 75 6.49 6.23 6.99
C GLY A 75 7.60 6.73 6.04
N VAL A 76 8.02 5.93 5.05
CA VAL A 76 9.10 6.34 4.14
C VAL A 76 8.67 7.47 3.20
N TYR A 77 7.39 7.58 2.83
CA TYR A 77 6.95 8.55 1.85
C TYR A 77 7.07 9.99 2.39
N GLY A 78 7.87 10.82 1.74
CA GLY A 78 8.19 12.18 2.16
C GLY A 78 9.22 12.28 3.29
N ARG A 79 9.77 11.15 3.78
CA ARG A 79 10.84 11.15 4.78
C ARG A 79 12.18 11.53 4.12
N PRO A 80 13.06 12.30 4.78
CA PRO A 80 14.45 12.43 4.34
C PRO A 80 15.16 11.07 4.32
N ALA A 81 16.06 10.86 3.37
CA ALA A 81 16.79 9.59 3.27
C ALA A 81 17.83 9.46 4.40
N GLY A 82 18.13 8.22 4.79
CA GLY A 82 19.20 7.93 5.75
C GLY A 82 18.86 8.25 7.22
N THR A 83 17.60 8.52 7.55
CA THR A 83 17.22 9.00 8.91
C THR A 83 16.74 7.92 9.87
N ILE A 84 16.71 6.64 9.48
CA ILE A 84 16.43 5.57 10.46
C ILE A 84 17.65 5.40 11.34
N GLU A 85 17.48 5.72 12.62
CA GLU A 85 18.48 5.53 13.67
C GLU A 85 18.88 4.04 13.76
N ASP A 86 20.12 3.79 14.14
CA ASP A 86 20.72 2.46 14.32
C ASP A 86 20.77 1.54 13.08
N PHE A 87 20.25 1.96 11.92
CA PHE A 87 20.48 1.25 10.66
C PHE A 87 21.84 1.64 10.06
N LYS A 88 22.69 0.65 9.81
CA LYS A 88 23.98 0.87 9.12
C LYS A 88 23.77 0.97 7.61
N TYR A 89 23.84 2.18 7.09
CA TYR A 89 23.81 2.42 5.65
C TYR A 89 25.18 2.13 5.02
N SER A 90 25.17 1.88 3.71
CA SER A 90 26.41 1.86 2.94
C SER A 90 27.02 3.26 2.88
N ARG A 91 28.34 3.37 2.94
CA ARG A 91 29.06 4.66 2.81
C ARG A 91 28.58 5.52 1.63
N ALA A 92 28.43 4.94 0.44
CA ALA A 92 27.97 5.67 -0.74
C ALA A 92 26.56 6.25 -0.57
N PHE A 93 25.69 5.56 0.18
CA PHE A 93 24.37 6.04 0.51
C PHE A 93 24.43 7.17 1.53
N GLU A 94 25.23 7.05 2.59
CA GLU A 94 25.41 8.11 3.60
C GLU A 94 25.91 9.42 2.99
N GLU A 95 26.80 9.34 2.00
CA GLU A 95 27.35 10.51 1.31
C GLU A 95 26.32 11.26 0.46
N LYS A 96 25.24 10.60 0.00
CA LYS A 96 24.24 11.16 -0.92
C LYS A 96 22.86 11.36 -0.32
N ALA A 97 22.50 10.58 0.71
CA ALA A 97 21.21 10.62 1.38
C ALA A 97 20.80 12.01 1.91
N PRO A 98 21.70 12.88 2.41
CA PRO A 98 21.32 14.21 2.91
C PRO A 98 20.64 15.11 1.88
N GLU A 99 20.84 14.85 0.59
CA GLU A 99 20.23 15.62 -0.51
C GLU A 99 18.90 15.03 -0.99
N ILE A 100 18.44 13.93 -0.38
CA ILE A 100 17.32 13.12 -0.88
C ILE A 100 16.15 13.14 0.09
N VAL A 101 14.97 13.41 -0.47
CA VAL A 101 13.67 13.17 0.18
C VAL A 101 12.90 12.16 -0.66
N TRP A 102 12.28 11.17 0.00
CA TRP A 102 11.54 10.10 -0.67
C TRP A 102 10.17 10.55 -1.20
N THR A 103 10.18 11.40 -2.22
CA THR A 103 8.98 11.77 -2.99
C THR A 103 8.57 10.64 -3.94
N GLY A 104 7.36 10.70 -4.50
CA GLY A 104 6.93 9.72 -5.51
C GLY A 104 7.86 9.65 -6.72
N GLU A 105 8.34 10.79 -7.21
CA GLU A 105 9.29 10.85 -8.33
C GLU A 105 10.64 10.24 -7.95
N MET A 106 11.15 10.55 -6.76
CA MET A 106 12.44 10.00 -6.31
C MET A 106 12.35 8.49 -6.06
N LEU A 107 11.24 8.01 -5.50
CA LEU A 107 10.99 6.58 -5.33
C LEU A 107 10.89 5.87 -6.68
N ASP A 108 10.25 6.46 -7.69
CA ASP A 108 10.20 5.85 -9.03
C ASP A 108 11.60 5.73 -9.65
N LYS A 109 12.40 6.80 -9.59
CA LYS A 109 13.81 6.77 -10.04
C LYS A 109 14.63 5.73 -9.29
N TRP A 110 14.50 5.69 -7.96
CA TRP A 110 15.20 4.74 -7.10
C TRP A 110 14.84 3.29 -7.43
N LEU A 111 13.54 2.99 -7.57
CA LEU A 111 13.06 1.65 -7.89
C LEU A 111 13.38 1.25 -9.34
N ALA A 112 13.49 2.21 -10.27
CA ALA A 112 13.93 1.96 -11.64
C ALA A 112 15.42 1.55 -11.72
N GLY A 113 16.22 1.88 -10.70
CA GLY A 113 17.60 1.43 -10.59
C GLY A 113 18.34 2.13 -9.45
N THR A 114 18.55 1.41 -8.34
CA THR A 114 19.19 2.01 -7.14
C THR A 114 20.63 2.42 -7.40
N GLN A 115 21.37 1.63 -8.20
CA GLN A 115 22.74 1.94 -8.61
C GLN A 115 22.84 3.13 -9.56
N ASP A 116 21.76 3.47 -10.27
CA ASP A 116 21.70 4.61 -11.18
C ASP A 116 21.52 5.94 -10.39
N VAL A 117 20.93 5.86 -9.18
CA VAL A 117 20.74 7.02 -8.29
C VAL A 117 21.90 7.17 -7.30
N ILE A 118 22.29 6.07 -6.63
CA ILE A 118 23.45 6.04 -5.73
C ILE A 118 24.28 4.81 -6.07
N GLN A 119 25.29 5.01 -6.91
CA GLN A 119 26.25 3.97 -7.24
C GLN A 119 26.99 3.50 -5.98
N GLY A 120 27.03 2.19 -5.75
CA GLY A 120 27.67 1.60 -4.56
C GLY A 120 26.76 1.51 -3.33
N THR A 121 25.47 1.86 -3.45
CA THR A 121 24.51 1.50 -2.39
C THR A 121 24.40 -0.03 -2.25
N VAL A 122 24.25 -0.51 -1.03
CA VAL A 122 24.10 -1.96 -0.76
C VAL A 122 22.72 -2.49 -1.21
N MET A 123 21.70 -1.63 -1.29
CA MET A 123 20.40 -2.02 -1.83
C MET A 123 20.52 -2.21 -3.35
N PHE A 124 20.78 -3.42 -3.81
CA PHE A 124 20.87 -3.72 -5.24
C PHE A 124 19.50 -4.13 -5.80
N TYR A 125 18.77 -3.19 -6.39
CA TYR A 125 17.42 -3.42 -6.89
C TYR A 125 17.13 -2.64 -8.17
N LYS A 126 16.33 -3.25 -9.06
CA LYS A 126 15.89 -2.66 -10.33
C LYS A 126 14.57 -3.28 -10.79
N GLN A 127 13.50 -2.51 -10.75
CA GLN A 127 12.18 -2.90 -11.24
C GLN A 127 11.89 -2.23 -12.57
N LYS A 128 11.94 -3.02 -13.65
CA LYS A 128 11.74 -2.51 -15.01
C LYS A 128 10.29 -2.14 -15.29
N ASN A 129 9.34 -2.85 -14.69
CA ASN A 129 7.92 -2.60 -14.91
C ASN A 129 7.48 -1.33 -14.14
N ALA A 130 7.08 -0.30 -14.88
CA ALA A 130 6.64 0.97 -14.30
C ALA A 130 5.35 0.83 -13.47
N ASP A 131 4.45 -0.07 -13.85
CA ASP A 131 3.18 -0.30 -13.13
C ASP A 131 3.43 -0.93 -11.76
N ILE A 132 4.41 -1.85 -11.68
CA ILE A 132 4.84 -2.43 -10.39
C ILE A 132 5.43 -1.32 -9.51
N ARG A 133 6.30 -0.46 -10.04
CA ARG A 133 6.86 0.66 -9.26
C ARG A 133 5.77 1.60 -8.77
N ALA A 134 4.86 2.02 -9.65
CA ALA A 134 3.74 2.88 -9.30
C ALA A 134 2.87 2.26 -8.20
N THR A 135 2.60 0.95 -8.28
CA THR A 135 1.83 0.22 -7.28
C THR A 135 2.52 0.20 -5.91
N VAL A 136 3.83 -0.10 -5.87
CA VAL A 136 4.62 -0.06 -4.62
C VAL A 136 4.63 1.35 -4.04
N ILE A 137 4.83 2.38 -4.86
CA ILE A 137 4.87 3.78 -4.40
C ILE A 137 3.52 4.21 -3.82
N ALA A 138 2.41 3.82 -4.48
CA ALA A 138 1.06 4.07 -3.97
C ALA A 138 0.84 3.38 -2.61
N TYR A 139 1.31 2.13 -2.46
CA TYR A 139 1.27 1.40 -1.19
C TYR A 139 2.06 2.10 -0.08
N LEU A 140 3.30 2.52 -0.36
CA LEU A 140 4.15 3.23 0.59
C LEU A 140 3.56 4.59 1.00
N LYS A 141 2.94 5.30 0.06
CA LYS A 141 2.22 6.55 0.35
C LYS A 141 1.03 6.29 1.27
N ALA A 142 0.15 5.36 0.91
CA ALA A 142 -1.05 5.05 1.68
C ALA A 142 -0.72 4.63 3.11
N THR A 143 0.25 3.72 3.28
CA THR A 143 0.68 3.26 4.61
C THR A 143 1.36 4.36 5.43
N THR A 144 2.06 5.30 4.79
CA THR A 144 2.61 6.48 5.47
C THR A 144 1.50 7.40 5.98
N GLU A 145 0.47 7.67 5.19
CA GLU A 145 -0.66 8.50 5.64
C GLU A 145 -1.45 7.83 6.77
N MET A 146 -1.64 6.50 6.70
CA MET A 146 -2.27 5.75 7.79
C MET A 146 -1.45 5.83 9.09
N ALA A 147 -0.12 5.81 9.01
CA ALA A 147 0.76 5.89 10.18
C ALA A 147 0.74 7.27 10.84
N LYS A 148 0.52 8.36 10.09
CA LYS A 148 0.38 9.71 10.64
C LYS A 148 -0.92 9.94 11.41
N ASN A 149 -1.97 9.18 11.08
CA ASN A 149 -3.32 9.34 11.61
C ASN A 149 -3.63 8.42 12.81
N LYS A 150 -2.61 7.74 13.34
CA LYS A 150 -2.68 6.93 14.56
C LYS A 150 -2.01 7.68 15.71
#